data_AF-A0A3A0CWQ8-F1
#
_entry.id   AF-A0A3A0CWQ8-F1
#
_cell.length_a   1.000
_cell.length_b   1.000
_cell.length_c   1.000
_cell.angle_alpha   90.00
_cell.angle_beta   90.00
_cell.angle_gamma   90.00
#
_symmetry.space_group_name_H-M   'P 1'
#
loop_
_entity.id
_entity.type
_entity.pdbx_description
1 polymer ?
#
loop_
_entity_poly.entity_id
_entity_poly.type
_entity_poly.pdbx_seq_one_letter_code
_entity_poly.pdbx_strand_id
1 'polypeptide(L)' 'MVPRTERKNLSLPSDWWAAFQAAARREGVTLSAWLGAAGRRRLDAAARRSLSQPRPMGRPPKEAR' A
#
# COMPACT_ATOMS: atom_id res chain seq x y z
N MET A 1 1.83 -20.84 5.67
CA MET A 1 0.79 -20.50 4.66
C MET A 1 0.90 -19.01 4.36
N VAL A 2 1.23 -18.62 3.12
CA VAL A 2 1.44 -17.21 2.76
C VAL A 2 0.06 -16.54 2.60
N PRO A 3 -0.26 -15.43 3.29
CA PRO A 3 -1.51 -14.73 3.05
C PRO A 3 -1.49 -14.20 1.61
N ARG A 4 -2.49 -14.60 0.84
CA ARG A 4 -2.66 -14.22 -0.57
C ARG A 4 -2.98 -12.72 -0.61
N THR A 5 -2.14 -11.91 -1.23
CA THR A 5 -2.45 -10.49 -1.47
C THR A 5 -3.64 -10.40 -2.42
N GLU A 6 -4.75 -9.86 -1.93
CA GLU A 6 -5.93 -9.62 -2.75
C GLU A 6 -5.85 -8.22 -3.39
N ARG A 7 -6.08 -8.12 -4.70
CA ARG A 7 -6.15 -6.85 -5.41
C ARG A 7 -7.61 -6.44 -5.55
N LYS A 8 -7.96 -5.28 -5.02
CA LYS A 8 -9.25 -4.62 -5.28
C LYS A 8 -9.03 -3.50 -6.29
N ASN A 9 -9.84 -3.48 -7.36
CA ASN A 9 -9.86 -2.33 -8.27
C ASN A 9 -10.75 -1.24 -7.67
N LEU A 10 -10.18 -0.08 -7.41
CA LEU A 10 -10.89 1.10 -6.90
C LEU A 10 -11.10 2.08 -8.06
N SER A 11 -12.35 2.52 -8.25
CA SER A 11 -12.67 3.61 -9.18
C SER A 11 -12.78 4.90 -8.37
N LEU A 12 -11.79 5.78 -8.51
CA LEU A 12 -11.75 7.11 -7.89
C LEU A 12 -11.51 8.16 -8.96
N PRO A 13 -11.91 9.43 -8.74
CA PRO A 13 -11.62 10.53 -9.66
C PRO A 13 -10.13 10.64 -9.99
N SER A 14 -9.82 11.02 -11.23
CA SER A 14 -8.44 11.18 -11.71
C SER A 14 -7.62 12.15 -10.85
N ASP A 15 -8.23 13.25 -10.41
CA ASP A 15 -7.59 14.25 -9.54
C ASP A 15 -7.16 13.67 -8.19
N TRP A 16 -7.93 12.72 -7.64
CA TRP A 16 -7.57 12.08 -6.38
C TRP A 16 -6.31 11.24 -6.55
N TRP A 17 -6.21 10.49 -7.64
CA TRP A 17 -5.01 9.72 -7.96
C TRP A 17 -3.78 10.60 -8.17
N ALA A 18 -3.93 11.76 -8.79
CA ALA A 18 -2.85 12.72 -8.95
C ALA A 18 -2.37 13.25 -7.57
N ALA A 19 -3.31 13.64 -6.71
CA ALA A 19 -3.00 14.11 -5.36
C ALA A 19 -2.34 13.04 -4.49
N PHE A 20 -2.83 11.80 -4.51
CA PHE A 20 -2.24 10.70 -3.74
C PHE A 20 -0.84 10.35 -4.23
N GLN A 21 -0.61 10.36 -5.55
CA GLN A 21 0.72 10.14 -6.10
C GLN A 21 1.70 11.24 -5.70
N ALA A 22 1.28 12.51 -5.72
CA ALA A 22 2.11 13.62 -5.27
C ALA A 22 2.47 13.49 -3.78
N ALA A 23 1.51 13.12 -2.93
CA ALA A 23 1.74 12.88 -1.50
C ALA A 23 2.71 11.71 -1.26
N ALA A 24 2.52 10.58 -1.95
CA ALA A 24 3.40 9.42 -1.86
C ALA A 24 4.83 9.74 -2.30
N ARG A 25 5.00 10.50 -3.39
CA ARG A 25 6.31 10.97 -3.88
C ARG A 25 7.00 11.87 -2.87
N ARG A 26 6.27 12.80 -2.26
CA ARG A 26 6.80 13.70 -1.22
C ARG A 26 7.29 12.93 0.01
N GLU A 27 6.63 11.83 0.35
CA GLU A 27 7.01 10.94 1.46
C GLU A 27 8.03 9.86 1.06
N GLY A 28 8.47 9.81 -0.21
CA GLY A 28 9.45 8.84 -0.69
C GLY A 28 8.98 7.38 -0.70
N VAL A 29 7.65 7.15 -0.70
CA VAL A 29 7.04 5.81 -0.64
C VAL A 29 6.22 5.50 -1.88
N THR A 30 5.90 4.22 -2.09
CA THR A 30 4.98 3.81 -3.17
C THR A 30 3.54 4.24 -2.85
N LEU A 31 2.72 4.48 -3.88
CA LEU A 31 1.31 4.82 -3.72
C LEU A 31 0.55 3.79 -2.87
N SER A 32 0.83 2.50 -3.06
CA SER A 32 0.20 1.42 -2.28
C SER A 32 0.62 1.46 -0.80
N ALA A 33 1.89 1.73 -0.51
CA ALA A 33 2.36 1.87 0.87
C ALA A 33 1.74 3.11 1.53
N TRP A 34 1.65 4.21 0.78
CA TRP A 34 1.03 5.45 1.23
C TRP A 34 -0.45 5.26 1.57
N LEU A 35 -1.23 4.67 0.66
CA LEU A 35 -2.64 4.37 0.88
C LEU A 35 -2.86 3.38 2.02
N GLY A 36 -2.02 2.35 2.13
CA GLY A 36 -2.07 1.39 3.23
C GLY A 36 -1.83 2.06 4.59
N ALA A 37 -0.84 2.96 4.67
CA ALA A 37 -0.57 3.72 5.88
C ALA A 37 -1.71 4.70 6.22
N ALA A 38 -2.25 5.41 5.21
CA ALA A 38 -3.38 6.32 5.37
C ALA A 38 -4.64 5.59 5.87
N GLY A 39 -4.98 4.44 5.28
CA GLY A 39 -6.09 3.60 5.73
C GLY A 39 -5.88 3.07 7.15
N ARG A 40 -4.67 2.59 7.47
CA ARG A 40 -4.34 2.08 8.81
C ARG A 40 -4.51 3.15 9.90
N ARG A 41 -4.19 4.41 9.62
CA ARG A 41 -4.39 5.55 10.55
C ARG A 41 -5.86 5.85 10.84
N ARG A 42 -6.80 5.36 10.03
CA ARG A 42 -8.24 5.58 10.22
C ARG A 42 -8.95 4.44 10.96
N LEU A 43 -8.33 3.27 11.05
CA LEU A 43 -8.87 2.14 11.81
C LEU A 43 -8.76 2.37 13.33
N ASP A 44 -9.57 1.70 14.12
CA ASP A 44 -9.44 1.66 15.59
C ASP A 44 -8.22 0.84 16.03
N ALA A 45 -7.85 0.95 17.31
CA ALA A 45 -6.65 0.31 17.84
C ALA A 45 -6.71 -1.23 17.81
N ALA A 46 -7.89 -1.82 17.97
CA ALA A 46 -8.06 -3.28 17.93
C ALA A 46 -7.87 -3.79 16.50
N ALA A 47 -8.51 -3.15 15.51
CA ALA A 47 -8.35 -3.47 14.10
C ALA A 47 -6.89 -3.30 13.64
N ARG A 48 -6.20 -2.22 14.04
CA ARG A 48 -4.79 -1.99 13.68
C ARG A 48 -3.82 -3.07 14.16
N ARG A 49 -4.12 -3.70 15.31
CA ARG A 49 -3.30 -4.75 15.92
C ARG A 49 -3.48 -6.10 15.22
N SER A 50 -4.67 -6.35 14.67
CA SER A 50 -4.98 -7.58 13.93
C SER A 50 -4.53 -7.57 12.46
N LEU A 51 -4.06 -6.42 11.94
CA LEU A 51 -3.55 -6.34 10.58
C LEU A 51 -2.23 -7.09 10.43
N SER A 52 -2.14 -7.93 9.39
CA SER A 52 -0.87 -8.54 8.99
C SER A 52 0.13 -7.46 8.56
N GLN A 53 1.39 -7.61 8.98
CA GLN A 53 2.44 -6.70 8.54
C GLN A 53 2.75 -6.92 7.04
N PRO A 54 2.99 -5.84 6.26
CA PRO A 54 3.51 -5.98 4.91
C PRO A 54 4.85 -6.73 4.99
N ARG A 55 4.98 -7.84 4.26
CA ARG A 55 6.26 -8.55 4.16
C ARG A 55 7.22 -7.64 3.35
N PRO A 56 8.49 -7.49 3.76
CA PRO A 56 9.46 -6.72 2.98
C PRO A 56 9.52 -7.30 1.58
N MET A 57 9.45 -6.44 0.57
CA MET A 57 9.47 -6.80 -0.85
C MET A 57 10.91 -7.15 -1.25
N GLY A 58 11.46 -8.20 -0.65
CA GLY A 58 12.76 -8.78 -0.95
C GLY A 58 12.62 -9.85 -2.02
N ARG A 59 12.28 -9.45 -3.24
CA ARG A 59 12.63 -10.26 -4.41
C ARG A 59 13.57 -9.42 -5.26
N PRO A 60 14.88 -9.73 -5.33
CA PRO A 60 15.75 -9.09 -6.31
C PRO A 60 15.12 -9.29 -7.69
N PRO A 61 15.25 -8.31 -8.61
CA PRO A 61 14.78 -8.48 -9.97
C PRO A 61 15.38 -9.78 -10.51
N LYS A 62 14.52 -10.68 -11.01
CA LYS A 62 14.98 -11.88 -11.70
C LYS A 62 15.74 -11.36 -12.92
N GLU A 63 17.06 -11.43 -12.87
CA GLU A 63 17.94 -11.19 -14.01
C GLU A 63 17.39 -12.04 -15.16
N ALA A 64 16.88 -11.36 -16.18
CA ALA A 64 16.40 -12.02 -17.38
C ALA A 64 17.65 -12.53 -18.10
N ARG A 65 17.93 -13.81 -17.93
CA ARG A 65 18.91 -14.55 -18.72
C ARG A 65 18.39 -14.72 -20.14
#